data_AF-A0A963HC88-F1
#
_entry.id   AF-A0A963HC88-F1
#
_cell.length_a   1.000
_cell.length_b   1.000
_cell.length_c   1.000
_cell.angle_alpha   90.00
_cell.angle_beta   90.00
_cell.angle_gamma   90.00
#
_symmetry.space_group_name_H-M   'P 1'
#
loop_
_entity.id
_entity.type
_entity.pdbx_description
1 polymer ?
#
loop_
_entity_poly.entity_id
_entity_poly.type
_entity_poly.pdbx_seq_one_letter_code
_entity_poly.pdbx_strand_id
1 'polypeptide(L)'
;TIADGATPEQIRDAINGAGAGVSALVINGTAGKQLILTSGTAGSNQFIKLSGVAGLTYDPDATPQPLTDPLVQTQAAQGSSFKLNGIAVAGLSNTITTAVDGLTINLLKGPEAPATAISTTLTISKDNASLSAGVNALVKAFNDFQTAASSLGSYDAASKKAGALNGETTLRTAQNAFRTVLGNPPSPLAGATLQHLSEIGVTMQKSGKLSVDAARMSSAIADDLGAVAELVAAYGSAFKAAADGLVGAGGLIAARSEGLSTSIKGLGKQSETISARLTQIEARYRKQFTSLDLLISGMTKTSTFLQQQLASLPNFNQGS
;
A
#
# COMPACT_ATOMS: atom_id res chain seq x y z
N THR A 1 25.62 33.57 15.04
CA THR A 1 26.57 34.25 15.94
C THR A 1 25.79 35.09 16.91
N ILE A 2 26.13 35.06 18.19
CA ILE A 2 25.44 35.83 19.24
C ILE A 2 26.21 37.14 19.41
N ALA A 3 25.53 38.29 19.31
CA ALA A 3 26.14 39.60 19.49
C ALA A 3 26.43 39.88 20.97
N ASP A 4 27.42 40.75 21.24
CA ASP A 4 27.68 41.20 22.60
C ASP A 4 26.46 41.96 23.17
N GLY A 5 26.13 41.72 24.44
CA GLY A 5 24.94 42.27 25.09
C GLY A 5 23.58 41.64 24.68
N ALA A 6 23.56 40.47 24.05
CA ALA A 6 22.32 39.78 23.67
C ALA A 6 21.41 39.46 24.88
N THR A 7 20.09 39.57 24.71
CA THR A 7 19.12 39.20 25.75
C THR A 7 19.00 37.68 25.89
N PRO A 8 18.52 37.16 27.04
CA PRO A 8 18.27 35.73 27.22
C PRO A 8 17.35 35.13 26.15
N GLU A 9 16.39 35.90 25.63
CA GLU A 9 15.51 35.47 24.54
C GLU A 9 16.25 35.33 23.21
N GLN A 10 17.12 36.28 22.88
CA GLN A 10 17.93 36.22 21.67
C GLN A 10 18.89 35.02 21.71
N ILE A 11 19.44 34.72 22.89
CA ILE A 11 20.27 33.54 23.12
C ILE A 11 19.45 32.25 22.97
N ARG A 12 18.26 32.19 23.58
CA ARG A 12 17.32 31.07 23.41
C ARG A 12 17.01 30.80 21.95
N ASP A 13 16.64 31.84 21.20
CA ASP A 13 16.25 31.74 19.80
C ASP A 13 17.43 31.30 18.92
N ALA A 14 18.64 31.79 19.22
CA ALA A 14 19.85 31.35 18.55
C ALA A 14 20.18 29.87 18.82
N ILE A 15 20.05 29.40 20.07
CA ILE A 15 20.29 27.99 20.44
C ILE A 15 19.27 27.08 19.77
N ASN A 16 17.98 27.40 19.88
CA ASN A 16 16.90 26.61 19.30
C ASN A 16 16.96 26.62 17.76
N GLY A 17 17.32 27.76 17.16
CA GLY A 17 17.50 27.89 15.71
C GLY A 17 18.72 27.14 15.17
N ALA A 18 19.73 26.87 16.00
CA ALA A 18 20.92 26.14 15.59
C ALA A 18 20.69 24.63 15.42
N GLY A 19 19.61 24.07 16.00
CA GLY A 19 19.29 22.65 15.87
C GLY A 19 20.36 21.71 16.47
N ALA A 20 21.16 22.18 17.43
CA ALA A 20 22.32 21.47 17.97
C ALA A 20 21.98 20.34 18.98
N GLY A 21 20.74 19.83 18.97
CA GLY A 21 20.29 18.81 19.93
C GLY A 21 20.11 19.32 21.36
N VAL A 22 20.07 20.64 21.57
CA VAL A 22 19.81 21.31 22.85
C VAL A 22 18.60 22.23 22.68
N SER A 23 17.70 22.19 23.65
CA SER A 23 16.55 23.08 23.74
C SER A 23 16.80 24.11 24.82
N ALA A 24 16.54 25.39 24.51
CA ALA A 24 16.61 26.50 25.42
C ALA A 24 15.22 27.06 25.74
N LEU A 25 15.02 27.49 26.98
CA LEU A 25 13.84 28.19 27.48
C LEU A 25 14.27 29.35 28.38
N VAL A 26 13.49 30.43 28.42
CA VAL A 26 13.65 31.50 29.42
C VAL A 26 12.49 31.44 30.39
N ILE A 27 12.78 31.35 31.69
CA ILE A 27 11.80 31.46 32.77
C ILE A 27 11.94 32.84 33.42
N ASN A 28 10.82 33.55 33.57
CA ASN A 28 10.77 34.82 34.31
C ASN A 28 10.57 34.53 35.81
N GLY A 29 11.67 34.36 36.55
CA GLY A 29 11.64 34.12 37.99
C GLY A 29 11.57 35.40 38.82
N THR A 30 11.39 35.26 40.14
CA THR A 30 11.38 36.37 41.11
C THR A 30 12.72 37.09 41.22
N ALA A 31 13.82 36.41 40.90
CA ALA A 31 15.18 36.96 40.83
C ALA A 31 15.55 37.49 39.43
N GLY A 32 14.60 37.52 38.48
CA GLY A 32 14.83 37.93 37.09
C GLY A 32 14.73 36.76 36.10
N LYS A 33 15.10 37.04 34.85
CA LYS A 33 15.03 36.08 33.75
C LYS A 33 16.15 35.05 33.87
N GLN A 34 15.81 33.75 33.80
CA GLN A 34 16.76 32.65 33.85
C GLN A 34 16.68 31.83 32.57
N LEU A 35 17.83 31.53 31.97
CA LEU A 35 17.94 30.65 30.82
C LEU A 35 18.09 29.20 31.30
N ILE A 36 17.27 28.30 30.77
CA ILE A 36 17.33 26.86 31.02
C ILE A 36 17.69 26.18 29.72
N LEU A 37 18.67 25.27 29.79
CA LEU A 37 19.09 24.45 28.68
C LEU A 37 18.88 22.97 29.04
N THR A 38 18.28 22.24 28.11
CA THR A 38 18.03 20.80 28.26
C THR A 38 18.46 20.09 26.98
N SER A 39 19.12 18.95 27.11
CA SER A 39 19.40 18.09 25.95
C SER A 39 18.09 17.59 25.33
N GLY A 40 18.02 17.52 24.00
CA GLY A 40 16.87 16.96 23.28
C GLY A 40 16.68 15.46 23.48
N THR A 41 17.71 14.77 23.98
CA THR A 41 17.67 13.34 24.29
C THR A 41 18.28 13.06 25.67
N ALA A 42 17.78 12.03 26.34
CA ALA A 42 18.33 11.56 27.61
C ALA A 42 19.49 10.59 27.39
N GLY A 43 20.51 10.68 28.24
CA GLY A 43 21.54 9.67 28.38
C GLY A 43 22.82 10.17 29.03
N SER A 44 23.70 9.26 29.46
CA SER A 44 24.95 9.63 30.17
C SER A 44 25.92 10.44 29.31
N ASN A 45 25.85 10.29 27.99
CA ASN A 45 26.66 11.04 27.01
C ASN A 45 26.00 12.34 26.54
N GLN A 46 24.79 12.66 27.03
CA GLN A 46 24.01 13.81 26.59
C GLN A 46 24.22 15.02 27.52
N PHE A 47 25.49 15.36 27.78
CA PHE A 47 25.86 16.55 28.55
C PHE A 47 25.96 17.78 27.66
N ILE A 48 25.78 18.96 28.25
CA ILE A 48 25.85 20.25 27.56
C ILE A 48 27.15 20.94 27.93
N LYS A 49 27.91 21.40 26.94
CA LYS A 49 29.09 22.25 27.11
C LYS A 49 28.88 23.55 26.35
N LEU A 50 29.11 24.68 27.01
CA LEU A 50 28.94 26.02 26.45
C LEU A 50 30.28 26.75 26.42
N SER A 51 30.55 27.45 25.32
CA SER A 51 31.75 28.26 25.15
C SER A 51 31.50 29.39 24.15
N GLY A 52 32.42 30.36 24.08
CA GLY A 52 32.40 31.42 23.06
C GLY A 52 31.56 32.66 23.39
N VAL A 53 30.79 32.64 24.49
CA VAL A 53 30.12 33.84 25.03
C VAL A 53 30.61 34.09 26.45
N ALA A 54 31.16 35.29 26.69
CA ALA A 54 31.63 35.70 28.00
C ALA A 54 30.46 35.67 29.01
N GLY A 55 30.67 35.03 30.16
CA GLY A 55 29.61 34.89 31.18
C GLY A 55 28.56 33.80 30.89
N LEU A 56 28.74 32.94 29.88
CA LEU A 56 27.91 31.75 29.63
C LEU A 56 28.75 30.49 29.37
N THR A 57 30.05 30.52 29.67
CA THR A 57 30.90 29.35 29.52
C THR A 57 30.55 28.34 30.61
N TYR A 58 30.35 27.08 30.23
CA TYR A 58 29.99 25.99 31.13
C TYR A 58 30.65 24.70 30.63
N ASP A 59 31.35 24.01 31.51
CA ASP A 59 32.00 22.73 31.21
C ASP A 59 31.67 21.71 32.32
N PRO A 60 30.84 20.69 32.04
CA PRO A 60 30.38 19.75 33.07
C PRO A 60 31.49 18.86 33.63
N ASP A 61 32.63 18.74 32.92
CA ASP A 61 33.80 17.96 33.34
C ASP A 61 34.84 18.80 34.11
N ALA A 62 34.66 20.13 34.18
CA ALA A 62 35.55 20.99 34.94
C ALA A 62 35.32 20.83 36.45
N THR A 63 36.38 20.90 37.25
CA THR A 63 36.25 20.95 38.72
C THR A 63 35.34 22.13 39.10
N PRO A 64 34.20 21.91 39.79
CA PRO A 64 33.28 22.98 40.13
C PRO A 64 34.01 24.06 40.93
N GLN A 65 34.08 25.28 40.40
CA GLN A 65 34.61 26.45 41.10
C GLN A 65 33.42 27.18 41.72
N PRO A 66 33.19 27.08 43.04
CA PRO A 66 31.90 27.40 43.67
C PRO A 66 31.45 28.88 43.64
N LEU A 67 32.13 29.77 42.91
CA LEU A 67 31.84 31.21 42.91
C LEU A 67 31.94 31.92 41.54
N THR A 68 32.13 31.20 40.42
CA THR A 68 32.36 31.83 39.11
C THR A 68 31.60 31.23 37.93
N ASP A 69 30.88 30.12 38.12
CA ASP A 69 30.11 29.49 37.03
C ASP A 69 28.66 30.06 36.99
N PRO A 70 28.26 30.78 35.94
CA PRO A 70 26.94 31.40 35.83
C PRO A 70 25.81 30.38 35.57
N LEU A 71 26.14 29.13 35.24
CA LEU A 71 25.18 28.04 35.10
C LEU A 71 25.28 27.03 36.24
N VAL A 72 24.13 26.55 36.71
CA VAL A 72 24.03 25.52 37.74
C VAL A 72 23.39 24.28 37.13
N GLN A 73 24.04 23.12 37.29
CA GLN A 73 23.47 21.84 36.87
C GLN A 73 22.32 21.44 37.81
N THR A 74 21.09 21.46 37.30
CA THR A 74 19.89 21.05 38.06
C THR A 74 19.64 19.54 38.00
N GLN A 75 20.06 18.89 36.91
CA GLN A 75 19.98 17.44 36.73
C GLN A 75 21.18 16.97 35.91
N ALA A 76 21.92 15.99 36.44
CA ALA A 76 23.02 15.38 35.72
C ALA A 76 22.52 14.46 34.60
N ALA A 77 23.22 14.48 33.48
CA ALA A 77 23.05 13.50 32.42
C ALA A 77 23.41 12.11 32.97
N GLN A 78 22.43 11.21 33.03
CA GLN A 78 22.61 9.87 33.57
C GLN A 78 22.16 8.84 32.55
N GLY A 79 22.92 7.74 32.50
CA GLY A 79 22.54 6.54 31.78
C GLY A 79 21.62 5.69 32.64
N SER A 80 21.12 4.61 32.06
CA SER A 80 20.37 3.62 32.81
C SER A 80 21.31 2.58 33.43
N SER A 81 20.90 2.02 34.56
CA SER A 81 21.59 0.91 35.22
C SER A 81 20.56 -0.01 35.84
N PHE A 82 20.67 -1.31 35.57
CA PHE A 82 19.77 -2.33 36.10
C PHE A 82 20.50 -3.66 36.26
N LYS A 83 19.83 -4.65 36.84
CA LYS A 83 20.33 -6.02 36.91
C LYS A 83 19.43 -6.95 36.11
N LEU A 84 20.02 -7.79 35.27
CA LEU A 84 19.34 -8.89 34.60
C LEU A 84 19.85 -10.20 35.20
N ASN A 85 18.97 -10.95 35.88
CA ASN A 85 19.35 -12.18 36.59
C ASN A 85 20.59 -12.01 37.49
N GLY A 86 20.73 -10.84 38.13
CA GLY A 86 21.86 -10.50 39.01
C GLY A 86 23.07 -9.87 38.31
N ILE A 87 23.16 -9.94 36.98
CA ILE A 87 24.25 -9.33 36.19
C ILE A 87 23.96 -7.85 36.00
N ALA A 88 24.92 -6.99 36.34
CA ALA A 88 24.80 -5.55 36.15
C ALA A 88 24.88 -5.18 34.67
N VAL A 89 23.93 -4.38 34.20
CA VAL A 89 23.87 -3.84 32.84
C VAL A 89 23.73 -2.34 32.92
N ALA A 90 24.55 -1.62 32.16
CA ALA A 90 24.48 -0.18 32.00
C ALA A 90 24.10 0.18 30.57
N GLY A 91 23.24 1.18 30.42
CA GLY A 91 22.82 1.73 29.14
C GLY A 91 23.10 3.21 29.05
N LEU A 92 23.35 3.69 27.83
CA LEU A 92 23.45 5.12 27.58
C LEU A 92 22.10 5.80 27.73
N SER A 93 20.99 5.14 27.35
CA SER A 93 19.62 5.65 27.43
C SER A 93 18.70 4.65 28.13
N ASN A 94 17.39 4.91 28.14
CA ASN A 94 16.37 3.98 28.63
C ASN A 94 15.95 2.91 27.61
N THR A 95 16.48 2.96 26.38
CA THR A 95 16.24 1.94 25.34
C THR A 95 17.51 1.12 25.17
N ILE A 96 17.45 -0.15 25.55
CA ILE A 96 18.59 -1.05 25.65
C ILE A 96 18.48 -2.13 24.59
N THR A 97 19.43 -2.17 23.66
CA THR A 97 19.48 -3.15 22.58
C THR A 97 20.64 -4.14 22.71
N THR A 98 21.54 -3.90 23.67
CA THR A 98 22.80 -4.64 23.82
C THR A 98 22.83 -5.59 25.02
N ALA A 99 21.80 -5.56 25.86
CA ALA A 99 21.76 -6.37 27.09
C ALA A 99 21.54 -7.86 26.81
N VAL A 100 20.72 -8.17 25.80
CA VAL A 100 20.45 -9.54 25.35
C VAL A 100 20.26 -9.50 23.84
N ASP A 101 20.97 -10.38 23.13
CA ASP A 101 20.90 -10.46 21.67
C ASP A 101 19.47 -10.67 21.17
N GLY A 102 19.05 -9.82 20.23
CA GLY A 102 17.71 -9.88 19.65
C GLY A 102 16.59 -9.25 20.49
N LEU A 103 16.89 -8.67 21.66
CA LEU A 103 15.91 -7.95 22.48
C LEU A 103 16.16 -6.44 22.50
N THR A 104 15.06 -5.69 22.44
CA THR A 104 15.04 -4.27 22.79
C THR A 104 14.25 -4.11 24.08
N ILE A 105 14.92 -3.68 25.15
CA ILE A 105 14.34 -3.46 26.47
C ILE A 105 14.14 -1.96 26.67
N ASN A 106 12.89 -1.55 26.89
CA ASN A 106 12.57 -0.16 27.23
C ASN A 106 12.32 -0.04 28.74
N LEU A 107 13.17 0.73 29.41
CA LEU A 107 13.09 1.00 30.84
C LEU A 107 12.13 2.17 31.07
N LEU A 108 10.99 1.89 31.71
CA LEU A 108 9.93 2.87 31.89
C LEU A 108 9.99 3.57 33.25
N LYS A 109 10.51 2.88 34.27
CA LYS A 109 10.59 3.41 35.64
C LYS A 109 11.77 2.79 36.39
N GLY A 110 12.51 3.62 37.12
CA GLY A 110 13.56 3.22 38.06
C GLY A 110 13.13 3.44 39.51
N PRO A 111 13.96 3.03 40.48
CA PRO A 111 13.75 3.34 41.90
C PRO A 111 13.61 4.85 42.11
N GLU A 112 12.54 5.28 42.77
CA GLU A 112 12.35 6.67 43.19
C GLU A 112 12.66 6.79 44.69
N ALA A 113 13.03 7.99 45.15
CA ALA A 113 13.25 8.24 46.57
C ALA A 113 11.91 8.18 47.35
N PRO A 114 11.85 7.50 48.50
CA PRO A 114 12.91 6.72 49.14
C PRO A 114 13.20 5.40 48.39
N ALA A 115 14.49 5.13 48.14
CA ALA A 115 15.00 4.13 47.19
C ALA A 115 14.51 2.70 47.48
N THR A 116 13.34 2.38 46.93
CA THR A 116 12.77 1.05 47.00
C THR A 116 13.14 0.32 45.71
N ALA A 117 13.80 -0.84 45.83
CA ALA A 117 14.17 -1.63 44.66
C ALA A 117 12.91 -2.03 43.88
N ILE A 118 12.89 -1.71 42.59
CA ILE A 118 11.83 -2.14 41.67
C ILE A 118 12.37 -3.35 40.90
N SER A 119 11.57 -4.42 40.85
CA SER A 119 11.89 -5.60 40.05
C SER A 119 10.69 -5.99 39.20
N THR A 120 10.96 -6.60 38.05
CA THR A 120 9.97 -7.15 37.14
C THR A 120 10.53 -8.41 36.49
N THR A 121 9.65 -9.26 36.00
CA THR A 121 10.02 -10.50 35.30
C THR A 121 9.78 -10.31 33.81
N LEU A 122 10.83 -10.53 33.00
CA LEU A 122 10.71 -10.64 31.55
C LEU A 122 10.58 -12.11 31.17
N THR A 123 9.44 -12.50 30.62
CA THR A 123 9.20 -13.85 30.11
C THR A 123 9.32 -13.84 28.58
N ILE A 124 10.24 -14.65 28.05
CA ILE A 124 10.40 -14.87 26.62
C ILE A 124 9.71 -16.18 26.26
N SER A 125 8.68 -16.11 25.43
CA SER A 125 7.94 -17.27 24.95
C SER A 125 7.80 -17.23 23.43
N LYS A 126 7.66 -18.40 22.81
CA LYS A 126 7.33 -18.52 21.40
C LYS A 126 5.96 -17.88 21.12
N ASP A 127 5.86 -17.11 20.04
CA ASP A 127 4.59 -16.52 19.59
C ASP A 127 3.88 -17.45 18.59
N ASN A 128 3.02 -18.32 19.13
CA ASN A 128 2.21 -19.23 18.35
C ASN A 128 0.98 -18.53 17.73
N ALA A 129 0.59 -17.38 18.27
CA ALA A 129 -0.62 -16.66 17.86
C ALA A 129 -0.40 -15.95 16.52
N SER A 130 0.74 -15.31 16.32
CA SER A 130 1.07 -14.64 15.06
C SER A 130 1.13 -15.61 13.87
N LEU A 131 1.69 -16.82 14.07
CA LEU A 131 1.71 -17.84 13.03
C LEU A 131 0.30 -18.31 12.66
N SER A 132 -0.53 -18.61 13.67
CA SER A 132 -1.94 -18.98 13.47
C SER A 132 -2.73 -17.88 12.76
N ALA A 133 -2.49 -16.61 13.12
CA ALA A 133 -3.11 -15.47 12.46
C ALA A 133 -2.67 -15.36 10.98
N GLY A 134 -1.39 -15.57 10.69
CA GLY A 134 -0.84 -15.58 9.33
C GLY A 134 -1.46 -16.67 8.45
N VAL A 135 -1.60 -17.90 8.96
CA VAL A 135 -2.27 -19.01 8.23
C VAL A 135 -3.73 -18.67 7.93
N ASN A 136 -4.46 -18.16 8.93
CA ASN A 136 -5.85 -17.76 8.74
C ASN A 136 -5.99 -16.61 7.73
N ALA A 137 -5.07 -15.64 7.73
CA ALA A 137 -5.05 -14.56 6.76
C ALA A 137 -4.82 -15.08 5.33
N LEU A 138 -3.87 -16.01 5.15
CA LEU A 138 -3.62 -16.66 3.86
C LEU A 138 -4.87 -17.42 3.36
N VAL A 139 -5.48 -18.23 4.22
CA VAL A 139 -6.69 -18.99 3.90
C VAL A 139 -7.85 -18.06 3.55
N LYS A 140 -8.02 -16.98 4.32
CA LYS A 140 -9.02 -15.95 4.02
C LYS A 140 -8.79 -15.32 2.66
N ALA A 141 -7.57 -14.87 2.36
CA ALA A 141 -7.23 -14.25 1.08
C ALA A 141 -7.50 -15.19 -0.11
N PHE A 142 -7.11 -16.47 0.01
CA PHE A 142 -7.41 -17.48 -1.00
C PHE A 142 -8.91 -17.71 -1.17
N ASN A 143 -9.68 -17.77 -0.07
CA ASN A 143 -11.13 -17.96 -0.10
C ASN A 143 -11.88 -16.76 -0.69
N ASP A 144 -11.41 -15.54 -0.43
CA ASP A 144 -11.92 -14.31 -1.02
C ASP A 144 -11.67 -14.32 -2.53
N PHE A 145 -10.46 -14.67 -2.97
CA PHE A 145 -10.14 -14.87 -4.39
C PHE A 145 -11.03 -15.94 -5.03
N GLN A 146 -11.15 -17.13 -4.42
CA GLN A 146 -11.95 -18.22 -4.98
C GLN A 146 -13.44 -17.83 -5.08
N THR A 147 -13.95 -17.06 -4.11
CA THR A 147 -15.32 -16.51 -4.15
C THR A 147 -15.48 -15.57 -5.33
N ALA A 148 -14.62 -14.56 -5.46
CA ALA A 148 -14.66 -13.60 -6.56
C ALA A 148 -14.53 -14.29 -7.93
N ALA A 149 -13.56 -15.20 -8.07
CA ALA A 149 -13.31 -15.93 -9.31
C ALA A 149 -14.48 -16.85 -9.68
N SER A 150 -15.09 -17.53 -8.70
CA SER A 150 -16.27 -18.37 -8.95
C SER A 150 -17.47 -17.54 -9.39
N SER A 151 -17.71 -16.38 -8.76
CA SER A 151 -18.80 -15.48 -9.14
C SER A 151 -18.64 -14.96 -10.56
N LEU A 152 -17.44 -14.46 -10.90
CA LEU A 152 -17.13 -13.91 -12.23
C LEU A 152 -17.18 -14.97 -13.34
N GLY A 153 -16.81 -16.21 -13.05
CA GLY A 153 -16.80 -17.31 -14.02
C GLY A 153 -18.07 -18.16 -14.04
N SER A 154 -19.03 -17.91 -13.16
CA SER A 154 -20.22 -18.77 -12.98
C SER A 154 -21.16 -18.76 -14.19
N TYR A 155 -22.02 -19.78 -14.25
CA TYR A 155 -23.19 -19.81 -15.12
C TYR A 155 -24.37 -20.37 -14.31
N ASP A 156 -25.43 -19.59 -14.19
CA ASP A 156 -26.67 -20.01 -13.56
C ASP A 156 -27.61 -20.57 -14.63
N ALA A 157 -27.86 -21.87 -14.59
CA ALA A 157 -28.72 -22.56 -15.55
C ALA A 157 -30.21 -22.20 -15.40
N ALA A 158 -30.66 -21.81 -14.21
CA ALA A 158 -32.05 -21.44 -13.95
C ALA A 158 -32.36 -20.04 -14.47
N SER A 159 -31.50 -19.06 -14.15
CA SER A 159 -31.65 -17.69 -14.64
C SER A 159 -31.07 -17.47 -16.05
N LYS A 160 -30.34 -18.46 -16.59
CA LYS A 160 -29.59 -18.39 -17.86
C LYS A 160 -28.62 -17.21 -17.90
N LYS A 161 -28.08 -16.82 -16.74
CA LYS A 161 -27.15 -15.70 -16.60
C LYS A 161 -25.73 -16.22 -16.41
N ALA A 162 -24.82 -15.72 -17.24
CA ALA A 162 -23.40 -15.94 -17.12
C ALA A 162 -22.76 -14.82 -16.29
N GLY A 163 -21.74 -15.16 -15.50
CA GLY A 163 -20.83 -14.18 -14.91
C GLY A 163 -20.06 -13.43 -16.00
N ALA A 164 -19.57 -12.23 -15.67
CA ALA A 164 -18.93 -11.34 -16.63
C ALA A 164 -17.69 -11.93 -17.33
N LEU A 165 -17.02 -12.90 -16.70
CA LEU A 165 -15.83 -13.58 -17.20
C LEU A 165 -16.10 -15.07 -17.49
N ASN A 166 -17.36 -15.47 -17.69
CA ASN A 166 -17.67 -16.84 -18.09
C ASN A 166 -16.99 -17.16 -19.44
N GLY A 167 -16.34 -18.32 -19.51
CA GLY A 167 -15.57 -18.74 -20.68
C GLY A 167 -14.19 -18.08 -20.83
N GLU A 168 -13.85 -17.08 -20.01
CA GLU A 168 -12.56 -16.39 -20.10
C GLU A 168 -11.41 -17.29 -19.63
N THR A 169 -10.40 -17.45 -20.49
CA THR A 169 -9.25 -18.35 -20.24
C THR A 169 -8.31 -17.79 -19.18
N THR A 170 -8.19 -16.47 -19.07
CA THR A 170 -7.32 -15.81 -18.08
C THR A 170 -7.79 -16.08 -16.64
N LEU A 171 -9.10 -16.05 -16.40
CA LEU A 171 -9.69 -16.41 -15.11
C LEU A 171 -9.38 -17.87 -14.74
N ARG A 172 -9.55 -18.79 -15.69
CA ARG A 172 -9.26 -20.23 -15.49
C ARG A 172 -7.78 -20.47 -15.20
N THR A 173 -6.90 -19.75 -15.90
CA THR A 173 -5.44 -19.82 -15.71
C THR A 173 -5.05 -19.33 -14.32
N ALA A 174 -5.63 -18.22 -13.86
CA ALA A 174 -5.41 -17.71 -12.51
C ALA A 174 -5.86 -18.71 -11.43
N GLN A 175 -7.05 -19.30 -11.58
CA GLN A 175 -7.53 -20.33 -10.65
C GLN A 175 -6.60 -21.56 -10.64
N ASN A 176 -6.12 -21.98 -11.81
CA ASN A 176 -5.21 -23.12 -11.91
C ASN A 176 -3.84 -22.82 -11.30
N ALA A 177 -3.30 -21.61 -11.46
CA ALA A 177 -2.02 -21.22 -10.86
C ALA A 177 -2.02 -21.42 -9.33
N PHE A 178 -3.08 -20.96 -8.65
CA PHE A 178 -3.19 -21.14 -7.20
C PHE A 178 -3.50 -22.58 -6.79
N ARG A 179 -4.26 -23.34 -7.59
CA ARG A 179 -4.46 -24.79 -7.35
C ARG A 179 -3.16 -25.57 -7.49
N THR A 180 -2.31 -25.21 -8.46
CA THR A 180 -0.99 -25.82 -8.64
C THR A 180 -0.08 -25.58 -7.44
N VAL A 181 -0.09 -24.36 -6.87
CA VAL A 181 0.64 -24.06 -5.64
C VAL A 181 0.16 -24.94 -4.48
N LEU A 182 -1.15 -25.17 -4.34
CA LEU A 182 -1.69 -26.06 -3.30
C LEU A 182 -1.34 -27.54 -3.51
N GLY A 183 -1.41 -28.01 -4.75
CA GLY A 183 -1.23 -29.42 -5.09
C GLY A 183 0.23 -29.89 -5.14
N ASN A 184 1.20 -28.97 -5.28
CA ASN A 184 2.61 -29.31 -5.36
C ASN A 184 3.37 -28.62 -4.22
N PRO A 185 4.14 -29.36 -3.41
CA PRO A 185 4.90 -28.77 -2.33
C PRO A 185 5.95 -27.81 -2.92
N PRO A 186 6.07 -26.57 -2.40
CA PRO A 186 7.15 -25.66 -2.78
C PRO A 186 8.53 -26.31 -2.70
N SER A 187 9.42 -26.00 -3.64
CA SER A 187 10.76 -26.60 -3.72
C SER A 187 11.61 -26.47 -2.44
N PRO A 188 11.52 -25.40 -1.63
CA PRO A 188 12.28 -25.33 -0.37
C PRO A 188 11.89 -26.40 0.66
N LEU A 189 10.73 -27.05 0.49
CA LEU A 189 10.24 -28.10 1.39
C LEU A 189 10.62 -29.51 0.93
N ALA A 190 11.40 -29.65 -0.14
CA ALA A 190 11.82 -30.96 -0.62
C ALA A 190 12.62 -31.69 0.47
N GLY A 191 12.06 -32.79 1.00
CA GLY A 191 12.67 -33.57 2.07
C GLY A 191 12.44 -33.02 3.48
N ALA A 192 11.66 -31.95 3.63
CA ALA A 192 11.25 -31.44 4.94
C ALA A 192 10.23 -32.38 5.61
N THR A 193 10.14 -32.30 6.94
CA THR A 193 9.19 -33.06 7.77
C THR A 193 7.74 -32.71 7.41
N LEU A 194 7.48 -31.44 7.11
CA LEU A 194 6.19 -30.94 6.65
C LEU A 194 6.35 -30.39 5.23
N GLN A 195 5.57 -30.93 4.30
CA GLN A 195 5.61 -30.56 2.88
C GLN A 195 4.27 -30.01 2.39
N HIS A 196 3.16 -30.35 3.06
CA HIS A 196 1.83 -30.01 2.64
C HIS A 196 1.04 -29.27 3.71
N LEU A 197 0.27 -28.25 3.30
CA LEU A 197 -0.63 -27.52 4.18
C LEU A 197 -1.67 -28.41 4.91
N SER A 198 -2.02 -29.56 4.33
CA SER A 198 -2.94 -30.53 4.95
C SER A 198 -2.37 -31.16 6.22
N GLU A 199 -1.04 -31.23 6.35
CA GLU A 199 -0.36 -31.82 7.52
C GLU A 199 -0.52 -30.92 8.75
N ILE A 200 -0.74 -29.61 8.55
CA ILE A 200 -1.04 -28.64 9.60
C ILE A 200 -2.54 -28.33 9.71
N GLY A 201 -3.40 -29.13 9.09
CA GLY A 201 -4.85 -28.99 9.18
C GLY A 201 -5.48 -28.02 8.19
N VAL A 202 -4.75 -27.53 7.19
CA VAL A 202 -5.32 -26.67 6.13
C VAL A 202 -5.66 -27.51 4.90
N THR A 203 -6.94 -27.64 4.60
CA THR A 203 -7.44 -28.56 3.56
C THR A 203 -8.32 -27.87 2.54
N MET A 204 -8.29 -28.36 1.29
CA MET A 204 -9.20 -27.89 0.24
C MET A 204 -10.53 -28.65 0.31
N GLN A 205 -11.62 -27.90 0.38
CA GLN A 205 -12.98 -28.42 0.36
C GLN A 205 -13.45 -28.68 -1.09
N LYS A 206 -14.56 -29.43 -1.23
CA LYS A 206 -15.23 -29.67 -2.54
C LYS A 206 -15.64 -28.38 -3.26
N SER A 207 -15.86 -27.31 -2.51
CA SER A 207 -16.16 -25.97 -3.03
C SER A 207 -14.94 -25.29 -3.69
N GLY A 208 -13.75 -25.87 -3.57
CA GLY A 208 -12.48 -25.27 -3.94
C GLY A 208 -11.94 -24.27 -2.93
N LYS A 209 -12.66 -24.00 -1.82
CA LYS A 209 -12.21 -23.16 -0.70
C LYS A 209 -11.30 -23.93 0.24
N LEU A 210 -10.43 -23.23 0.95
CA LEU A 210 -9.61 -23.77 2.03
C LEU A 210 -10.36 -23.71 3.36
N SER A 211 -10.10 -24.71 4.21
CA SER A 211 -10.60 -24.83 5.57
C SER A 211 -9.44 -25.05 6.53
N VAL A 212 -9.50 -24.45 7.72
CA VAL A 212 -8.51 -24.66 8.79
C VAL A 212 -9.14 -25.51 9.88
N ASP A 213 -8.50 -26.63 10.22
CA ASP A 213 -8.74 -27.37 11.46
C ASP A 213 -7.86 -26.76 12.56
N ALA A 214 -8.48 -25.94 13.43
CA ALA A 214 -7.78 -25.21 14.47
C ALA A 214 -7.09 -26.13 15.49
N ALA A 215 -7.66 -27.32 15.77
CA ALA A 215 -7.08 -28.26 16.72
C ALA A 215 -5.83 -28.92 16.14
N ARG A 216 -5.89 -29.36 14.88
CA ARG A 216 -4.71 -29.90 14.17
C ARG A 216 -3.62 -28.88 14.00
N MET A 217 -3.97 -27.65 13.63
CA MET A 217 -3.00 -26.55 13.50
C MET A 217 -2.32 -26.26 14.84
N SER A 218 -3.10 -26.17 15.94
CA SER A 218 -2.55 -25.95 17.27
C SER A 218 -1.62 -27.10 17.71
N SER A 219 -1.97 -28.36 17.39
CA SER A 219 -1.11 -29.51 17.67
C SER A 219 0.20 -29.42 16.88
N ALA A 220 0.13 -29.21 15.56
CA ALA A 220 1.31 -29.12 14.71
C ALA A 220 2.27 -27.99 15.15
N ILE A 221 1.71 -26.83 15.56
CA ILE A 221 2.49 -25.70 16.09
C ILE A 221 3.15 -26.05 17.43
N ALA A 222 2.46 -26.80 18.30
CA ALA A 222 3.01 -27.24 19.57
C ALA A 222 4.12 -28.30 19.40
N ASP A 223 3.97 -29.18 18.41
CA ASP A 223 4.91 -30.25 18.09
C ASP A 223 6.20 -29.70 17.47
N ASP A 224 6.10 -28.87 16.43
CA ASP A 224 7.26 -28.25 15.78
C ASP A 224 6.90 -26.89 15.14
N LEU A 225 7.01 -25.82 15.93
CA LEU A 225 6.82 -24.45 15.45
C LEU A 225 7.73 -24.10 14.27
N GLY A 226 8.97 -24.59 14.27
CA GLY A 226 9.96 -24.27 13.24
C GLY A 226 9.54 -24.83 11.88
N ALA A 227 9.20 -26.12 11.85
CA ALA A 227 8.72 -26.76 10.63
C ALA A 227 7.40 -26.15 10.12
N VAL A 228 6.47 -25.78 11.00
CA VAL A 228 5.23 -25.10 10.57
C VAL A 228 5.54 -23.70 10.01
N ALA A 229 6.45 -22.95 10.63
CA ALA A 229 6.85 -21.63 10.14
C ALA A 229 7.52 -21.73 8.76
N GLU A 230 8.41 -22.69 8.55
CA GLU A 230 9.06 -22.96 7.26
C GLU A 230 8.04 -23.35 6.18
N LEU A 231 7.11 -24.26 6.50
CA LEU A 231 6.01 -24.67 5.62
C LEU A 231 5.19 -23.46 5.17
N VAL A 232 4.70 -22.67 6.12
CA VAL A 232 3.82 -21.53 5.84
C VAL A 232 4.57 -20.43 5.09
N ALA A 233 5.84 -20.17 5.41
CA ALA A 233 6.67 -19.21 4.69
C ALA A 233 6.92 -19.63 3.23
N ALA A 234 7.19 -20.91 2.99
CA ALA A 234 7.40 -21.45 1.64
C ALA A 234 6.11 -21.37 0.80
N TYR A 235 4.96 -21.77 1.37
CA TYR A 235 3.68 -21.62 0.70
C TYR A 235 3.31 -20.15 0.48
N GLY A 236 3.51 -19.28 1.46
CA GLY A 236 3.28 -17.84 1.32
C GLY A 236 4.09 -17.22 0.19
N SER A 237 5.35 -17.61 0.05
CA SER A 237 6.23 -17.19 -1.05
C SER A 237 5.75 -17.72 -2.40
N ALA A 238 5.32 -18.99 -2.47
CA ALA A 238 4.78 -19.58 -3.70
C ALA A 238 3.45 -18.91 -4.14
N PHE A 239 2.56 -18.63 -3.19
CA PHE A 239 1.33 -17.88 -3.44
C PHE A 239 1.62 -16.47 -3.92
N LYS A 240 2.58 -15.78 -3.30
CA LYS A 240 3.03 -14.46 -3.72
C LYS A 240 3.57 -14.48 -5.15
N ALA A 241 4.45 -15.43 -5.48
CA ALA A 241 5.00 -15.55 -6.83
C ALA A 241 3.90 -15.80 -7.89
N ALA A 242 2.93 -16.67 -7.57
CA ALA A 242 1.78 -16.90 -8.44
C ALA A 242 0.91 -15.64 -8.61
N ALA A 243 0.65 -14.90 -7.53
CA ALA A 243 -0.09 -13.65 -7.58
C ALA A 243 0.65 -12.58 -8.40
N ASP A 244 1.94 -12.38 -8.14
CA ASP A 244 2.79 -11.41 -8.85
C ASP A 244 2.85 -11.72 -10.35
N GLY A 245 2.91 -13.00 -10.75
CA GLY A 245 2.84 -13.39 -12.17
C GLY A 245 1.50 -13.09 -12.85
N LEU A 246 0.42 -12.95 -12.08
CA LEU A 246 -0.91 -12.61 -12.60
C LEU A 246 -1.13 -11.10 -12.66
N VAL A 247 -0.76 -10.37 -11.59
CA VAL A 247 -1.08 -8.94 -11.42
C VAL A 247 0.09 -7.98 -11.68
N GLY A 248 1.32 -8.49 -11.76
CA GLY A 248 2.52 -7.68 -11.95
C GLY A 248 2.58 -6.98 -13.30
N ALA A 249 3.57 -6.10 -13.48
CA ALA A 249 3.82 -5.44 -14.75
C ALA A 249 4.19 -6.50 -15.82
N GLY A 250 3.33 -6.66 -16.83
CA GLY A 250 3.44 -7.73 -17.83
C GLY A 250 2.75 -9.04 -17.45
N GLY A 251 2.08 -9.10 -16.29
CA GLY A 251 1.28 -10.24 -15.87
C GLY A 251 0.07 -10.48 -16.76
N LEU A 252 -0.50 -11.69 -16.66
CA LEU A 252 -1.61 -12.14 -17.53
C LEU A 252 -2.82 -11.20 -17.51
N ILE A 253 -3.17 -10.66 -16.34
CA ILE A 253 -4.32 -9.78 -16.17
C ILE A 253 -4.04 -8.41 -16.83
N ALA A 254 -2.83 -7.89 -16.66
CA ALA A 254 -2.41 -6.64 -17.28
C ALA A 254 -2.44 -6.74 -18.82
N ALA A 255 -1.86 -7.81 -19.37
CA ALA A 255 -1.84 -8.06 -20.82
C ALA A 255 -3.27 -8.19 -21.40
N ARG A 256 -4.17 -8.88 -20.69
CA ARG A 256 -5.57 -9.01 -21.13
C ARG A 256 -6.31 -7.68 -21.09
N SER A 257 -6.10 -6.88 -20.05
CA SER A 257 -6.69 -5.54 -19.92
C SER A 257 -6.22 -4.61 -21.04
N GLU A 258 -4.93 -4.64 -21.38
CA GLU A 258 -4.36 -3.86 -22.48
C GLU A 258 -4.92 -4.29 -23.85
N GLY A 259 -5.03 -5.59 -24.10
CA GLY A 259 -5.64 -6.13 -25.32
C GLY A 259 -7.11 -5.74 -25.47
N LEU A 260 -7.88 -5.75 -24.37
CA LEU A 260 -9.27 -5.26 -24.35
C LEU A 260 -9.33 -3.75 -24.61
N SER A 261 -8.46 -2.95 -23.99
CA SER A 261 -8.38 -1.50 -24.24
C SER A 261 -8.08 -1.19 -25.70
N THR A 262 -7.15 -1.94 -26.30
CA THR A 262 -6.81 -1.81 -27.73
C THR A 262 -7.99 -2.17 -28.63
N SER A 263 -8.72 -3.24 -28.29
CA SER A 263 -9.92 -3.66 -29.03
C SER A 263 -11.02 -2.58 -28.96
N ILE A 264 -11.24 -1.99 -27.78
CA ILE A 264 -12.19 -0.89 -27.58
C ILE A 264 -11.81 0.32 -28.44
N LYS A 265 -10.53 0.71 -28.45
CA LYS A 265 -10.02 1.80 -29.31
C LYS A 265 -10.23 1.51 -30.79
N GLY A 266 -9.99 0.27 -31.23
CA GLY A 266 -10.23 -0.17 -32.61
C GLY A 266 -11.70 -0.07 -33.01
N LEU A 267 -12.60 -0.53 -32.15
CA LEU A 267 -14.06 -0.42 -32.36
C LEU A 267 -14.53 1.03 -32.40
N GLY A 268 -13.97 1.90 -31.57
CA GLY A 268 -14.24 3.34 -31.63
C GLY A 268 -13.92 3.94 -33.00
N LYS A 269 -12.72 3.66 -33.54
CA LYS A 269 -12.32 4.11 -34.89
C LYS A 269 -13.20 3.54 -36.00
N GLN A 270 -13.66 2.30 -35.88
CA GLN A 270 -14.58 1.70 -36.85
C GLN A 270 -15.94 2.40 -36.82
N SER A 271 -16.46 2.70 -35.63
CA SER A 271 -17.70 3.45 -35.45
C SER A 271 -17.60 4.82 -36.13
N GLU A 272 -16.53 5.57 -35.87
CA GLU A 272 -16.28 6.88 -36.51
C GLU A 272 -16.24 6.80 -38.04
N THR A 273 -15.57 5.78 -38.57
CA THR A 273 -15.48 5.55 -40.03
C THR A 273 -16.85 5.26 -40.63
N ILE A 274 -17.66 4.42 -39.97
CA ILE A 274 -19.03 4.09 -40.41
C ILE A 274 -19.91 5.33 -40.36
N SER A 275 -19.86 6.11 -39.28
CA SER A 275 -20.61 7.37 -39.15
C SER A 275 -20.26 8.35 -40.27
N ALA A 276 -18.97 8.54 -40.57
CA ALA A 276 -18.54 9.40 -41.68
C ALA A 276 -19.07 8.91 -43.04
N ARG A 277 -19.06 7.60 -43.28
CA ARG A 277 -19.61 7.00 -44.50
C ARG A 277 -21.11 7.21 -44.62
N LEU A 278 -21.87 7.06 -43.52
CA LEU A 278 -23.31 7.33 -43.50
C LEU A 278 -23.61 8.79 -43.85
N THR A 279 -22.87 9.75 -43.31
CA THR A 279 -23.01 11.18 -43.66
C THR A 279 -22.76 11.43 -45.15
N GLN A 280 -21.74 10.80 -45.74
CA GLN A 280 -21.47 10.92 -47.18
C GLN A 280 -22.56 10.28 -48.04
N ILE A 281 -23.10 9.14 -47.62
CA ILE A 281 -24.22 8.47 -48.29
C ILE A 281 -25.46 9.37 -48.25
N GLU A 282 -25.79 9.95 -47.09
CA GLU A 282 -26.89 10.89 -46.95
C GLU A 282 -26.72 12.10 -47.88
N ALA A 283 -25.54 12.74 -47.89
CA ALA A 283 -25.26 13.87 -48.76
C ALA A 283 -25.42 13.52 -50.25
N ARG A 284 -25.01 12.31 -50.66
CA ARG A 284 -25.17 11.81 -52.03
C ARG A 284 -26.64 11.59 -52.38
N TYR A 285 -27.40 10.93 -51.50
CA TYR A 285 -28.82 10.72 -51.72
C TYR A 285 -29.57 12.04 -51.80
N ARG A 286 -29.28 13.01 -50.91
CA ARG A 286 -29.85 14.37 -51.00
C ARG A 286 -29.60 15.00 -52.37
N LYS A 287 -28.36 14.95 -52.90
CA LYS A 287 -28.04 15.45 -54.25
C LYS A 287 -28.79 14.73 -55.36
N GLN A 288 -28.90 13.39 -55.28
CA GLN A 288 -29.62 12.58 -56.27
C GLN A 288 -31.11 12.92 -56.27
N PHE A 289 -31.74 13.02 -55.10
CA PHE A 289 -33.15 13.41 -54.97
C PHE A 289 -33.40 14.81 -55.52
N THR A 290 -32.58 15.81 -55.16
CA THR A 290 -32.70 17.17 -55.73
C THR A 290 -32.53 17.17 -57.27
N SER A 291 -31.63 16.34 -57.80
CA SER A 291 -31.43 16.23 -59.26
C SER A 291 -32.62 15.54 -59.94
N LEU A 292 -33.19 14.51 -59.32
CA LEU A 292 -34.41 13.84 -59.79
C LEU A 292 -35.60 14.81 -59.79
N ASP A 293 -35.76 15.63 -58.74
CA ASP A 293 -36.82 16.66 -58.68
C ASP A 293 -36.68 17.69 -59.82
N LEU A 294 -35.45 18.12 -60.12
CA LEU A 294 -35.18 19.02 -61.24
C LEU A 294 -35.48 18.37 -62.60
N LEU A 295 -35.11 17.11 -62.77
CA LEU A 295 -35.36 16.35 -64.00
C LEU A 295 -36.85 16.10 -64.21
N ILE A 296 -37.59 15.74 -63.16
CA ILE A 296 -39.06 15.60 -63.20
C ILE A 296 -39.71 16.95 -63.52
N SER A 297 -39.27 18.04 -62.90
CA SER A 297 -39.76 19.39 -63.21
C SER A 297 -39.50 19.76 -64.68
N GLY A 298 -38.31 19.48 -65.20
CA GLY A 298 -37.95 19.68 -66.60
C GLY A 298 -38.76 18.81 -67.58
N MET A 299 -38.96 17.54 -67.26
CA MET A 299 -39.80 16.62 -68.02
C MET A 299 -41.27 17.08 -68.03
N THR A 300 -41.77 17.57 -66.90
CA THR A 300 -43.12 18.14 -66.80
C THR A 300 -43.26 19.35 -67.70
N LYS A 301 -42.31 20.30 -67.64
CA LYS A 301 -42.27 21.47 -68.54
C LYS A 301 -42.23 21.05 -70.01
N THR A 302 -41.42 20.05 -70.35
CA THR A 302 -41.31 19.51 -71.71
C THR A 302 -42.60 18.85 -72.16
N SER A 303 -43.25 18.05 -71.29
CA SER A 303 -44.55 17.43 -71.56
C SER A 303 -45.63 18.48 -71.80
N THR A 304 -45.69 19.53 -70.98
CA THR A 304 -46.64 20.63 -71.17
C THR A 304 -46.38 21.38 -72.48
N PHE A 305 -45.11 21.66 -72.82
CA PHE A 305 -44.74 22.27 -74.10
C PHE A 305 -45.16 21.40 -75.30
N LEU A 306 -44.89 20.10 -75.25
CA LEU A 306 -45.30 19.16 -76.30
C LEU A 306 -46.81 19.05 -76.41
N GLN A 307 -47.55 19.04 -75.30
CA GLN A 307 -49.02 19.06 -75.31
C GLN A 307 -49.56 20.34 -75.95
N GLN A 308 -48.97 21.50 -75.64
CA GLN A 308 -49.33 22.78 -76.26
C GLN A 308 -49.02 22.77 -77.77
N GLN A 309 -47.86 22.25 -78.17
CA GLN A 309 -47.48 22.14 -79.57
C GLN A 309 -48.39 21.17 -80.34
N LEU A 310 -48.75 20.03 -79.73
CA LEU A 310 -49.66 19.05 -80.33
C LEU A 310 -51.09 19.60 -80.45
N ALA A 311 -51.57 20.35 -79.44
CA ALA A 311 -52.85 21.04 -79.51
C ALA A 311 -52.87 22.18 -80.57
N SER A 312 -51.70 22.71 -80.92
CA SER A 312 -51.53 23.71 -81.99
C SER A 312 -51.35 23.11 -83.39
N LEU A 313 -51.27 21.77 -83.52
CA LEU A 313 -51.27 21.13 -84.83
C LEU A 313 -52.67 21.27 -85.47
N PRO A 314 -52.77 21.70 -86.73
CA PRO A 314 -54.06 21.79 -87.40
C PRO A 314 -54.71 20.41 -87.48
N ASN A 315 -56.00 20.32 -87.14
CA ASN A 315 -56.81 19.18 -87.56
C ASN A 315 -56.73 19.11 -89.09
N PHE A 316 -56.03 18.12 -89.65
CA PHE A 316 -56.22 17.70 -91.04
C PHE A 316 -57.57 16.99 -91.14
N ASN A 317 -58.62 17.77 -90.95
CA ASN A 317 -59.95 17.48 -91.40
C ASN A 317 -60.52 18.83 -91.78
N GLN A 318 -60.55 19.11 -93.08
CA GLN A 318 -61.68 19.69 -93.81
C GLN A 318 -61.36 19.78 -95.31
N GLY A 319 -62.24 19.17 -96.12
CA GLY A 319 -62.78 19.89 -97.27
C GLY A 319 -62.57 19.26 -98.65
N SER A 320 -63.37 18.25 -99.00
CA SER A 320 -64.38 18.25 -100.10
C SER A 320 -64.92 16.84 -100.30
#